data_AF-A0A430AF88-F1
#
_entry.id   AF-A0A430AF88-F1
#
_cell.length_a   1.000
_cell.length_b   1.000
_cell.length_c   1.000
_cell.angle_alpha   90.00
_cell.angle_beta   90.00
_cell.angle_gamma   90.00
#
_symmetry.space_group_name_H-M   'P 1'
#
loop_
_entity.id
_entity.type
_entity.pdbx_description
1 polymer ?
#
loop_
_entity_poly.entity_id
_entity_poly.type
_entity_poly.pdbx_seq_one_letter_code
_entity_poly.pdbx_strand_id
1 'polypeptide(L)'
;MVENKGDKKYTENELREIESELGEFFFKQFLSHLVYSGKIDNEKIDDLNYVDKIVEEQLNEGLQGLFNVSITFEEDFEKAIKSEKEKSRNQTAIILCGTLIEHKFNSFYTEILSQCHDFEEDYIFQVLNSTNIKGKMTWLFLLSTGNEFDDNLRVKIEKINLLRNKFVHYKPIFEDIDEMKKADRLKNQVNEIASDLEEIPKELSEFLQIIEKKLIPEKEQAEKLINNFYSK
;
A
#
# COMPACT_ATOMS: atom_id res chain seq x y z
N MET A 1 32.12 1.68 -25.20
CA MET A 1 31.41 0.40 -25.43
C MET A 1 30.07 0.52 -24.75
N VAL A 2 29.01 0.69 -25.53
CA VAL A 2 27.63 0.73 -25.02
C VAL A 2 27.24 -0.73 -24.80
N GLU A 3 27.18 -1.16 -23.54
CA GLU A 3 26.60 -2.46 -23.21
C GLU A 3 25.12 -2.42 -23.55
N ASN A 4 24.79 -3.21 -24.57
CA ASN A 4 23.45 -3.49 -25.02
C ASN A 4 22.70 -4.13 -23.83
N LYS A 5 21.84 -3.36 -23.15
CA LYS A 5 20.90 -3.93 -22.18
C LYS A 5 20.03 -4.91 -22.95
N GLY A 6 20.21 -6.20 -22.68
CA GLY A 6 19.51 -7.26 -23.38
C GLY A 6 18.00 -7.05 -23.28
N ASP A 7 17.37 -6.82 -24.43
CA ASP A 7 15.94 -7.03 -24.61
C ASP A 7 15.68 -8.49 -24.25
N LYS A 8 15.19 -8.74 -23.03
CA LYS A 8 14.76 -10.07 -22.63
C LYS A 8 13.54 -10.40 -23.48
N LYS A 9 13.73 -11.22 -24.51
CA LYS A 9 12.61 -11.73 -25.34
C LYS A 9 11.90 -12.81 -24.54
N TYR A 10 10.66 -12.51 -24.13
CA TYR A 10 9.75 -13.48 -23.54
C TYR A 10 9.41 -14.55 -24.59
N THR A 11 9.33 -15.79 -24.14
CA THR A 11 8.79 -16.90 -24.91
C THR A 11 7.27 -16.78 -25.02
N GLU A 12 6.66 -17.45 -26.01
CA GLU A 12 5.18 -17.46 -26.15
C GLU A 12 4.48 -18.01 -24.89
N ASN A 13 5.10 -18.95 -24.18
CA ASN A 13 4.55 -19.48 -22.94
C ASN A 13 4.62 -18.45 -21.80
N GLU A 14 5.75 -17.75 -21.63
CA GLU A 14 5.87 -16.66 -20.65
C GLU A 14 4.88 -15.54 -20.96
N LEU A 15 4.63 -15.22 -22.23
CA LEU A 15 3.62 -14.23 -22.62
C LEU A 15 2.21 -14.69 -22.27
N ARG A 16 1.86 -15.96 -22.47
CA ARG A 16 0.54 -16.51 -22.07
C ARG A 16 0.35 -16.54 -20.56
N GLU A 17 1.41 -16.85 -19.80
CA GLU A 17 1.38 -16.78 -18.34
C GLU A 17 1.14 -15.35 -17.88
N ILE A 18 1.87 -14.37 -18.44
CA ILE A 18 1.66 -12.94 -18.17
C ILE A 18 0.24 -12.49 -18.55
N GLU A 19 -0.27 -12.90 -19.71
CA GLU A 19 -1.64 -12.59 -20.15
C GLU A 19 -2.69 -13.17 -19.19
N SER A 20 -2.46 -14.38 -18.69
CA SER A 20 -3.36 -15.03 -17.73
C SER A 20 -3.33 -14.32 -16.37
N GLU A 21 -2.15 -14.02 -15.84
CA GLU A 21 -1.98 -13.31 -14.56
C GLU A 21 -2.56 -11.89 -14.62
N LEU A 22 -2.32 -11.17 -15.72
CA LEU A 22 -2.91 -9.86 -15.96
C LEU A 22 -4.43 -9.98 -16.09
N GLY A 23 -4.93 -10.96 -16.84
CA GLY A 23 -6.36 -11.21 -17.00
C GLY A 23 -7.05 -11.46 -15.66
N GLU A 24 -6.47 -12.29 -14.81
CA GLU A 24 -6.96 -12.54 -13.45
C GLU A 24 -6.93 -11.28 -12.59
N PHE A 25 -5.82 -10.53 -12.61
CA PHE A 25 -5.70 -9.27 -11.88
C PHE A 25 -6.77 -8.26 -12.28
N PHE A 26 -6.92 -7.99 -13.59
CA PHE A 26 -7.91 -7.05 -14.09
C PHE A 26 -9.35 -7.52 -13.82
N PHE A 27 -9.61 -8.84 -13.88
CA PHE A 27 -10.94 -9.36 -13.59
C PHE A 27 -11.32 -9.21 -12.12
N LYS A 28 -10.40 -9.41 -11.17
CA LYS A 28 -10.63 -9.12 -9.75
C LYS A 28 -10.96 -7.66 -9.49
N GLN A 29 -10.25 -6.74 -10.15
CA GLN A 29 -10.54 -5.31 -10.05
C GLN A 29 -11.90 -4.98 -10.65
N PHE A 30 -12.26 -5.61 -11.77
CA PHE A 30 -13.57 -5.46 -12.38
C PHE A 30 -14.71 -5.90 -11.46
N LEU A 31 -14.61 -7.10 -10.86
CA LEU A 31 -15.60 -7.59 -9.91
C LEU A 31 -15.74 -6.64 -8.71
N SER A 32 -14.61 -6.14 -8.18
CA SER A 32 -14.63 -5.17 -7.08
C SER A 32 -15.36 -3.89 -7.46
N HIS A 33 -15.09 -3.34 -8.66
CA HIS A 33 -15.76 -2.15 -9.17
C HIS A 33 -17.27 -2.35 -9.30
N LEU A 34 -17.73 -3.52 -9.75
CA LEU A 34 -19.17 -3.81 -9.87
C LEU A 34 -19.88 -3.83 -8.53
N VAL A 35 -19.20 -4.29 -7.48
CA VAL A 35 -19.73 -4.26 -6.10
C VAL A 35 -19.72 -2.82 -5.57
N TYR A 36 -18.59 -2.09 -5.69
CA TYR A 36 -18.47 -0.71 -5.19
C TYR A 36 -19.41 0.27 -5.88
N SER A 37 -19.67 0.09 -7.17
CA SER A 37 -20.62 0.91 -7.92
C SER A 37 -22.09 0.54 -7.69
N GLY A 38 -22.37 -0.46 -6.85
CA GLY A 38 -23.72 -0.94 -6.56
C GLY A 38 -24.41 -1.64 -7.73
N LYS A 39 -23.67 -2.01 -8.79
CA LYS A 39 -24.22 -2.76 -9.93
C LYS A 39 -24.53 -4.20 -9.57
N ILE A 40 -23.81 -4.76 -8.60
CA ILE A 40 -24.15 -6.04 -7.98
C ILE A 40 -24.95 -5.79 -6.71
N ASP A 41 -26.15 -6.37 -6.66
CA ASP A 41 -26.97 -6.39 -5.46
C ASP A 41 -26.31 -7.33 -4.43
N ASN A 42 -25.93 -6.77 -3.29
CA ASN A 42 -25.24 -7.47 -2.21
C ASN A 42 -26.03 -8.67 -1.67
N GLU A 43 -27.36 -8.64 -1.72
CA GLU A 43 -28.20 -9.77 -1.30
C GLU A 43 -28.14 -10.95 -2.28
N LYS A 44 -27.71 -10.69 -3.53
CA LYS A 44 -27.63 -11.67 -4.62
C LYS A 44 -26.19 -12.05 -5.00
N ILE A 45 -25.21 -11.65 -4.19
CA ILE A 45 -23.79 -11.85 -4.51
C ILE A 45 -23.37 -13.32 -4.59
N ASP A 46 -24.12 -14.22 -3.95
CA ASP A 46 -23.90 -15.67 -4.01
C ASP A 46 -24.62 -16.36 -5.19
N ASP A 47 -25.47 -15.65 -5.95
CA ASP A 47 -26.11 -16.17 -7.15
C ASP A 47 -25.21 -15.94 -8.37
N LEU A 48 -24.40 -16.94 -8.71
CA LEU A 48 -23.46 -16.87 -9.83
C LEU A 48 -24.14 -16.58 -11.17
N ASN A 49 -25.38 -17.04 -11.40
CA ASN A 49 -26.08 -16.75 -12.66
C ASN A 49 -26.47 -15.27 -12.75
N TYR A 50 -26.86 -14.67 -11.62
CA TYR A 50 -27.10 -13.23 -11.53
C TYR A 50 -25.80 -12.46 -11.80
N VAL A 51 -24.71 -12.81 -11.13
CA VAL A 51 -23.44 -12.10 -11.30
C VAL A 51 -22.90 -12.24 -12.73
N ASP A 52 -22.92 -13.45 -13.31
CA ASP A 52 -22.48 -13.69 -14.68
C ASP A 52 -23.24 -12.80 -15.68
N LYS A 53 -24.55 -12.62 -15.48
CA LYS A 53 -25.37 -11.75 -16.32
C LYS A 53 -24.95 -10.28 -16.20
N ILE A 54 -24.68 -9.79 -14.99
CA ILE A 54 -24.22 -8.42 -14.77
C ILE A 54 -22.82 -8.21 -15.37
N VAL A 55 -21.92 -9.18 -15.19
CA VAL A 55 -20.57 -9.18 -15.79
C VAL A 55 -20.67 -9.08 -17.31
N GLU A 56 -21.50 -9.91 -17.95
CA GLU A 56 -21.69 -9.90 -19.41
C GLU A 56 -22.29 -8.56 -19.89
N GLU A 57 -23.31 -8.05 -19.21
CA GLU A 57 -23.92 -6.74 -19.51
C GLU A 57 -22.86 -5.62 -19.45
N GLN A 58 -22.02 -5.62 -18.43
CA GLN A 58 -21.01 -4.58 -18.19
C GLN A 58 -19.80 -4.67 -19.13
N LEU A 59 -19.39 -5.88 -19.49
CA LEU A 59 -18.39 -6.08 -20.54
C LEU A 59 -18.90 -5.58 -21.91
N ASN A 60 -20.20 -5.77 -22.19
CA ASN A 60 -20.83 -5.33 -23.44
C ASN A 60 -21.06 -3.81 -23.50
N GLU A 61 -21.31 -3.15 -22.37
CA GLU A 61 -21.42 -1.68 -22.27
C GLU A 61 -20.06 -0.96 -22.46
N GLY A 62 -18.97 -1.71 -22.38
CA GLY A 62 -17.61 -1.24 -22.60
C GLY A 62 -16.90 -0.89 -21.30
N LEU A 63 -15.63 -1.28 -21.21
CA LEU A 63 -14.79 -1.17 -20.01
C LEU A 63 -14.36 0.29 -19.66
N GLN A 64 -15.05 1.31 -20.17
CA GLN A 64 -14.67 2.71 -19.98
C GLN A 64 -14.93 3.15 -18.53
N GLY A 65 -13.92 2.99 -17.69
CA GLY A 65 -13.95 3.29 -16.26
C GLY A 65 -13.13 2.30 -15.41
N LEU A 66 -12.73 1.17 -15.99
CA LEU A 66 -12.09 0.07 -15.25
C LEU A 66 -10.58 0.18 -15.06
N PHE A 67 -9.94 1.16 -15.67
CA PHE A 67 -8.48 1.22 -15.77
C PHE A 67 -7.82 2.24 -14.85
N ASN A 68 -8.47 2.62 -13.75
CA ASN A 68 -7.78 3.32 -12.67
C ASN A 68 -7.09 2.31 -11.75
N VAL A 69 -6.09 1.60 -12.29
CA VAL A 69 -5.27 0.68 -11.52
C VAL A 69 -4.20 1.48 -10.78
N SER A 70 -4.28 1.48 -9.44
CA SER A 70 -3.15 1.95 -8.64
C SER A 70 -2.03 0.92 -8.71
N ILE A 71 -0.88 1.30 -9.26
CA ILE A 71 0.32 0.45 -9.24
C ILE A 71 0.99 0.64 -7.88
N THR A 72 1.02 -0.41 -7.08
CA THR A 72 1.75 -0.42 -5.81
C THR A 72 3.05 -1.21 -5.96
N PHE A 73 4.09 -0.78 -5.25
CA PHE A 73 5.41 -1.44 -5.24
C PHE A 73 5.70 -2.08 -3.88
N GLU A 74 4.66 -2.42 -3.11
CA GLU A 74 4.79 -2.82 -1.71
C GLU A 74 5.64 -4.07 -1.54
N GLU A 75 5.41 -5.11 -2.34
CA GLU A 75 6.21 -6.33 -2.30
C GLU A 75 7.68 -6.10 -2.62
N ASP A 76 7.97 -5.20 -3.56
CA ASP A 76 9.34 -4.87 -3.94
C ASP A 76 10.07 -4.17 -2.80
N PHE A 77 9.37 -3.27 -2.09
CA PHE A 77 9.89 -2.66 -0.87
C PHE A 77 10.11 -3.69 0.23
N GLU A 78 9.19 -4.62 0.46
CA GLU A 78 9.34 -5.67 1.48
C GLU A 78 10.56 -6.56 1.19
N LYS A 79 10.70 -7.02 -0.06
CA LYS A 79 11.85 -7.80 -0.53
C LYS A 79 13.16 -7.00 -0.35
N ALA A 80 13.14 -5.70 -0.67
CA ALA A 80 14.30 -4.83 -0.54
C ALA A 80 14.69 -4.58 0.94
N ILE A 81 13.73 -4.33 1.82
CA ILE A 81 13.95 -4.15 3.27
C ILE A 81 14.64 -5.39 3.84
N LYS A 82 14.10 -6.58 3.53
CA LYS A 82 14.68 -7.85 3.96
C LYS A 82 16.11 -8.03 3.45
N SER A 83 16.35 -7.79 2.16
CA SER A 83 17.69 -7.92 1.57
C SER A 83 18.71 -6.97 2.21
N GLU A 84 18.33 -5.73 2.50
CA GLU A 84 19.22 -4.75 3.12
C GLU A 84 19.50 -5.09 4.59
N LYS A 85 18.53 -5.65 5.33
CA LYS A 85 18.76 -6.20 6.69
C LYS A 85 19.74 -7.37 6.68
N GLU A 86 19.57 -8.33 5.77
CA GLU A 86 20.47 -9.49 5.63
C GLU A 86 21.91 -9.05 5.33
N LYS A 87 22.08 -7.96 4.57
CA LYS A 87 23.38 -7.33 4.29
C LYS A 87 23.88 -6.40 5.40
N SER A 88 23.19 -6.33 6.54
CA SER A 88 23.49 -5.42 7.67
C SER A 88 23.51 -3.94 7.28
N ARG A 89 22.79 -3.55 6.22
CA ARG A 89 22.65 -2.17 5.74
C ARG A 89 21.41 -1.52 6.35
N ASN A 90 21.35 -1.50 7.68
CA ASN A 90 20.16 -1.12 8.44
C ASN A 90 19.68 0.32 8.16
N GLN A 91 20.58 1.24 7.82
CA GLN A 91 20.21 2.61 7.44
C GLN A 91 19.37 2.64 6.17
N THR A 92 19.78 1.92 5.12
CA THR A 92 19.02 1.77 3.88
C THR A 92 17.69 1.08 4.15
N ALA A 93 17.71 -0.01 4.95
CA ALA A 93 16.49 -0.72 5.34
C ALA A 93 15.48 0.21 6.04
N ILE A 94 15.94 1.11 6.93
CA ILE A 94 15.08 2.12 7.59
C ILE A 94 14.50 3.11 6.59
N ILE A 95 15.28 3.58 5.61
CA ILE A 95 14.78 4.50 4.57
C ILE A 95 13.69 3.82 3.74
N LEU A 96 13.93 2.58 3.32
CA LEU A 96 12.96 1.78 2.55
C LEU A 96 11.69 1.51 3.37
N CYS A 97 11.83 1.11 4.64
CA CYS A 97 10.70 0.86 5.53
C CYS A 97 9.87 2.12 5.77
N GLY A 98 10.50 3.27 6.04
CA GLY A 98 9.79 4.54 6.18
C GLY A 98 9.07 4.97 4.89
N THR A 99 9.62 4.61 3.72
CA THR A 99 8.97 4.85 2.43
C THR A 99 7.78 3.93 2.21
N LEU A 100 7.91 2.63 2.50
CA LEU A 100 6.81 1.67 2.43
C LEU A 100 5.62 2.09 3.32
N ILE A 101 5.90 2.54 4.55
CA ILE A 101 4.86 3.05 5.45
C ILE A 101 4.12 4.25 4.84
N GLU A 102 4.83 5.19 4.22
CA GLU A 102 4.23 6.34 3.54
C GLU A 102 3.33 5.89 2.38
N HIS A 103 3.76 4.90 1.60
CA HIS A 103 2.96 4.31 0.51
C HIS A 103 1.67 3.67 1.03
N LYS A 104 1.74 2.89 2.12
CA LYS A 104 0.57 2.26 2.74
C LYS A 104 -0.45 3.29 3.21
N PHE A 105 0.00 4.37 3.86
CA PHE A 105 -0.91 5.46 4.22
C PHE A 105 -1.51 6.16 3.00
N ASN A 106 -0.71 6.45 1.97
CA ASN A 106 -1.22 7.10 0.78
C ASN A 106 -2.29 6.24 0.08
N SER A 107 -2.04 4.93 -0.04
CA SER A 107 -3.00 3.97 -0.57
C SER A 107 -4.30 3.98 0.23
N PHE A 108 -4.19 3.80 1.55
CA PHE A 108 -5.34 3.83 2.47
C PHE A 108 -6.16 5.11 2.36
N TYR A 109 -5.50 6.27 2.36
CA TYR A 109 -6.19 7.56 2.30
C TYR A 109 -6.78 7.88 0.93
N THR A 110 -6.14 7.45 -0.15
CA THR A 110 -6.74 7.55 -1.49
C THR A 110 -8.06 6.80 -1.51
N GLU A 111 -8.09 5.58 -0.97
CA GLU A 111 -9.32 4.80 -0.91
C GLU A 111 -10.37 5.48 -0.02
N ILE A 112 -10.05 5.79 1.23
CA ILE A 112 -11.03 6.34 2.18
C ILE A 112 -11.58 7.69 1.70
N LEU A 113 -10.73 8.59 1.21
CA LEU A 113 -11.18 9.91 0.77
C LEU A 113 -12.00 9.82 -0.53
N SER A 114 -11.66 8.88 -1.43
CA SER A 114 -12.44 8.67 -2.65
C SER A 114 -13.78 8.00 -2.37
N GLN A 115 -13.81 6.94 -1.56
CA GLN A 115 -14.98 6.06 -1.41
C GLN A 115 -15.93 6.52 -0.29
N CYS A 116 -15.41 7.11 0.79
CA CYS A 116 -16.24 7.50 1.93
C CYS A 116 -16.61 8.99 1.95
N HIS A 117 -15.88 9.82 1.21
CA HIS A 117 -16.03 11.29 1.25
C HIS A 117 -16.24 11.93 -0.13
N ASP A 118 -16.26 11.14 -1.21
CA ASP A 118 -16.45 11.60 -2.60
C ASP A 118 -15.46 12.71 -3.03
N PHE A 119 -14.21 12.66 -2.56
CA PHE A 119 -13.20 13.64 -2.95
C PHE A 119 -12.70 13.36 -4.36
N GLU A 120 -12.55 14.42 -5.17
CA GLU A 120 -11.87 14.32 -6.46
C GLU A 120 -10.38 14.04 -6.29
N GLU A 121 -9.80 13.29 -7.23
CA GLU A 121 -8.41 12.82 -7.21
C GLU A 121 -7.40 13.96 -6.97
N ASP A 122 -7.60 15.12 -7.59
CA ASP A 122 -6.73 16.28 -7.42
C ASP A 122 -6.70 16.79 -5.97
N TYR A 123 -7.84 16.77 -5.26
CA TYR A 123 -7.90 17.15 -3.85
C TYR A 123 -7.25 16.10 -2.95
N ILE A 124 -7.44 14.82 -3.26
CA ILE A 124 -6.77 13.71 -2.56
C ILE A 124 -5.26 13.90 -2.65
N PHE A 125 -4.72 14.13 -3.85
CA PHE A 125 -3.29 14.37 -4.03
C PHE A 125 -2.80 15.59 -3.25
N GLN A 126 -3.55 16.69 -3.23
CA GLN A 126 -3.18 17.88 -2.44
C GLN A 126 -3.12 17.58 -0.95
N VAL A 127 -4.10 16.86 -0.40
CA VAL A 127 -4.12 16.45 1.01
C VAL A 127 -2.93 15.55 1.33
N LEU A 128 -2.67 14.54 0.50
CA LEU A 128 -1.58 13.58 0.70
C LEU A 128 -0.19 14.21 0.61
N ASN A 129 0.01 15.13 -0.32
CA ASN A 129 1.29 15.81 -0.53
C ASN A 129 1.57 16.89 0.53
N SER A 130 0.54 17.48 1.12
CA SER A 130 0.69 18.52 2.16
C SER A 130 0.74 17.95 3.58
N THR A 131 0.34 16.69 3.76
CA THR A 131 0.26 16.05 5.09
C THR A 131 1.44 15.12 5.33
N ASN A 132 2.23 15.42 6.36
CA ASN A 132 3.30 14.54 6.81
C ASN A 132 2.76 13.30 7.55
N ILE A 133 3.62 12.30 7.79
CA ILE A 133 3.23 11.06 8.48
C ILE A 133 2.54 11.29 9.83
N LYS A 134 2.96 12.32 10.59
CA LYS A 134 2.35 12.61 11.89
C LYS A 134 0.92 13.08 11.72
N GLY A 135 0.65 13.92 10.73
CA GLY A 135 -0.72 14.32 10.37
C GLY A 135 -1.56 13.12 9.94
N LYS A 136 -0.98 12.23 9.12
CA LYS A 136 -1.58 10.97 8.67
C LYS A 136 -1.90 9.99 9.82
N MET A 137 -1.21 10.04 10.96
CA MET A 137 -1.53 9.20 12.12
C MET A 137 -2.38 9.90 13.18
N THR A 138 -2.75 11.17 12.98
CA THR A 138 -3.45 11.96 14.01
C THR A 138 -4.74 12.57 13.46
N TRP A 139 -4.72 13.85 13.14
CA TRP A 139 -5.92 14.59 12.77
C TRP A 139 -6.55 14.04 11.48
N LEU A 140 -5.76 13.66 10.48
CA LEU A 140 -6.31 13.16 9.21
C LEU A 140 -7.02 11.82 9.45
N PHE A 141 -6.40 10.94 10.24
CA PHE A 141 -6.97 9.64 10.58
C PHE A 141 -8.28 9.79 11.34
N LEU A 142 -8.31 10.66 12.35
CA LEU A 142 -9.51 10.92 13.12
C LEU A 142 -10.63 11.52 12.27
N LEU A 143 -10.31 12.50 11.41
CA LEU A 143 -11.31 13.16 10.57
C LEU A 143 -11.86 12.25 9.47
N SER A 144 -11.01 11.44 8.84
CA SER A 144 -11.43 10.60 7.72
C SER A 144 -12.09 9.29 8.16
N THR A 145 -11.76 8.77 9.34
CA THR A 145 -12.24 7.47 9.81
C THR A 145 -13.18 7.55 11.02
N GLY A 146 -13.13 8.63 11.79
CA GLY A 146 -13.80 8.73 13.09
C GLY A 146 -13.20 7.84 14.19
N ASN A 147 -12.04 7.21 13.97
CA ASN A 147 -11.35 6.36 14.96
C ASN A 147 -10.02 7.01 15.40
N GLU A 148 -9.54 6.60 16.58
CA GLU A 148 -8.19 6.92 17.03
C GLU A 148 -7.17 5.92 16.45
N PHE A 149 -5.96 6.40 16.19
CA PHE A 149 -4.87 5.56 15.69
C PHE A 149 -4.22 4.78 16.85
N ASP A 150 -3.79 3.54 16.62
CA ASP A 150 -3.15 2.73 17.67
C ASP A 150 -1.85 3.38 18.18
N ASP A 151 -1.81 3.68 19.49
CA ASP A 151 -0.71 4.43 20.09
C ASP A 151 0.62 3.66 20.06
N ASN A 152 0.59 2.34 20.19
CA ASN A 152 1.81 1.53 20.17
C ASN A 152 2.44 1.54 18.77
N LEU A 153 1.61 1.31 17.74
CA LEU A 153 2.01 1.36 16.35
C LEU A 153 2.45 2.77 15.94
N ARG A 154 1.76 3.81 16.40
CA ARG A 154 2.15 5.22 16.20
C ARG A 154 3.56 5.47 16.70
N VAL A 155 3.89 5.03 17.92
CA VAL A 155 5.23 5.20 18.50
C VAL A 155 6.29 4.45 17.68
N LYS A 156 6.01 3.23 17.19
CA LYS A 156 6.92 2.48 16.32
C LYS A 156 7.18 3.21 15.00
N ILE A 157 6.12 3.68 14.34
CA ILE A 157 6.21 4.41 13.06
C ILE A 157 6.92 5.76 13.23
N GLU A 158 6.63 6.51 14.30
CA GLU A 158 7.30 7.79 14.60
C GLU A 158 8.82 7.61 14.74
N LYS A 159 9.28 6.51 15.35
CA LYS A 159 10.72 6.19 15.45
C LYS A 159 11.34 5.93 14.08
N ILE A 160 10.69 5.13 13.22
CA ILE A 160 11.17 4.88 11.85
C ILE A 160 11.26 6.19 11.08
N ASN A 161 10.19 6.99 11.08
CA ASN A 161 10.15 8.24 10.34
C ASN A 161 11.19 9.25 10.84
N LEU A 162 11.42 9.32 12.15
CA LEU A 162 12.46 10.16 12.73
C LEU A 162 13.85 9.74 12.21
N LEU A 163 14.16 8.43 12.22
CA LEU A 163 15.44 7.91 11.72
C LEU A 163 15.58 8.10 10.21
N ARG A 164 14.55 7.80 9.43
CA ARG A 164 14.50 8.01 7.99
C ARG A 164 14.77 9.48 7.64
N ASN A 165 14.12 10.43 8.32
CA ASN A 165 14.37 11.85 8.10
C ASN A 165 15.78 12.27 8.50
N LYS A 166 16.34 11.71 9.58
CA LYS A 166 17.75 11.91 9.91
C LYS A 166 18.65 11.43 8.77
N PHE A 167 18.43 10.26 8.19
CA PHE A 167 19.29 9.76 7.11
C PHE A 167 19.12 10.51 5.79
N VAL A 168 17.89 10.81 5.40
CA VAL A 168 17.57 11.47 4.11
C VAL A 168 17.99 12.94 4.10
N HIS A 169 17.83 13.65 5.22
CA HIS A 169 18.12 15.09 5.32
C HIS A 169 19.42 15.40 6.06
N TYR A 170 20.29 14.39 6.24
CA TYR A 170 21.49 14.58 7.05
C TYR A 170 22.44 15.62 6.43
N LYS A 171 22.74 16.66 7.20
CA LYS A 171 23.87 17.56 6.92
C LYS A 171 25.16 16.85 7.35
N PRO A 172 26.28 16.97 6.62
CA PRO A 172 27.54 16.34 7.01
C PRO A 172 27.96 16.76 8.43
N ILE A 173 28.41 15.78 9.21
CA ILE A 173 28.95 15.94 10.56
C ILE A 173 30.36 16.52 10.43
N PHE A 174 30.67 17.59 11.17
CA PHE A 174 32.04 18.04 11.36
C PHE A 174 32.52 17.51 12.71
N GLU A 175 33.71 16.91 12.73
CA GLU A 175 34.24 16.13 13.86
C GLU A 175 34.45 16.98 15.13
N ASP A 176 33.49 16.92 16.06
CA ASP A 176 33.66 17.35 17.45
C ASP A 176 33.29 16.18 18.40
N ILE A 177 33.86 16.13 19.60
CA ILE A 177 33.74 14.97 20.53
C ILE A 177 32.29 14.69 20.94
N ASP A 178 31.46 15.73 21.03
CA ASP A 178 30.03 15.58 21.28
C ASP A 178 29.26 14.98 20.09
N GLU A 179 29.80 15.06 18.87
CA GLU A 179 29.22 14.46 17.66
C GLU A 179 29.47 12.95 17.62
N MET A 180 30.60 12.44 18.15
CA MET A 180 30.84 10.99 18.30
C MET A 180 29.80 10.32 19.20
N LYS A 181 29.45 10.95 20.33
CA LYS A 181 28.37 10.47 21.21
C LYS A 181 27.01 10.46 20.51
N LYS A 182 26.75 11.41 19.59
CA LYS A 182 25.53 11.43 18.77
C LYS A 182 25.52 10.27 17.77
N ALA A 183 26.66 9.96 17.16
CA ALA A 183 26.80 8.84 16.23
C ALA A 183 26.55 7.49 16.91
N ASP A 184 27.11 7.27 18.11
CA ASP A 184 26.87 6.05 18.89
C ASP A 184 25.40 5.91 19.30
N ARG A 185 24.76 7.01 19.74
CA ARG A 185 23.32 7.03 20.03
C ARG A 185 22.48 6.68 18.81
N LEU A 186 22.81 7.22 17.64
CA LEU A 186 22.11 6.90 16.40
C LEU A 186 22.28 5.43 16.02
N LYS A 187 23.49 4.88 16.17
CA LYS A 187 23.76 3.46 15.91
C LYS A 187 22.96 2.53 16.84
N ASN A 188 22.84 2.89 18.12
CA ASN A 188 21.99 2.15 19.06
C ASN A 188 20.52 2.22 18.67
N GLN A 189 19.99 3.40 18.31
CA GLN A 189 18.61 3.54 17.84
C GLN A 189 18.32 2.72 16.57
N VAL A 190 19.29 2.65 15.65
CA VAL A 190 19.19 1.83 14.45
C VAL A 190 19.11 0.35 14.79
N ASN A 191 19.95 -0.12 15.71
CA ASN A 191 19.97 -1.53 16.10
C ASN A 191 18.72 -1.94 16.89
N GLU A 192 18.19 -1.04 17.72
CA GLU A 192 16.94 -1.25 18.47
C GLU A 192 15.74 -1.46 17.55
N ILE A 193 15.66 -0.73 16.43
CA ILE A 193 14.52 -0.82 15.51
C ILE A 193 14.72 -1.86 14.41
N ALA A 194 15.96 -2.29 14.15
CA ALA A 194 16.31 -3.17 13.05
C ALA A 194 15.57 -4.52 13.09
N SER A 195 15.29 -5.06 14.28
CA SER A 195 14.51 -6.29 14.42
C SER A 195 13.10 -6.16 13.86
N ASP A 196 12.49 -4.98 14.00
CA ASP A 196 11.06 -4.77 13.82
C ASP A 196 10.70 -4.24 12.42
N LEU A 197 11.69 -3.90 11.59
CA LEU A 197 11.49 -3.24 10.29
C LEU A 197 10.61 -4.01 9.29
N GLU A 198 10.54 -5.34 9.40
CA GLU A 198 9.69 -6.18 8.54
C GLU A 198 8.29 -6.35 9.14
N GLU A 199 8.14 -6.17 10.45
CA GLU A 199 6.89 -6.44 11.17
C GLU A 199 6.01 -5.20 11.21
N ILE A 200 6.59 -4.02 11.43
CA ILE A 200 5.84 -2.76 11.53
C ILE A 200 4.97 -2.48 10.28
N PRO A 201 5.45 -2.67 9.03
CA PRO A 201 4.59 -2.52 7.86
C PRO A 201 3.45 -3.52 7.78
N LYS A 202 3.62 -4.73 8.34
CA LYS A 202 2.56 -5.76 8.39
C LYS A 202 1.51 -5.41 9.43
N GLU A 203 1.95 -5.09 10.65
CA GLU A 203 1.07 -4.59 11.72
C GLU A 203 0.24 -3.39 11.24
N LEU A 204 0.86 -2.46 10.49
CA LEU A 204 0.17 -1.34 9.88
C LEU A 204 -0.87 -1.78 8.84
N SER A 205 -0.53 -2.74 7.99
CA SER A 205 -1.46 -3.23 6.97
C SER A 205 -2.68 -3.88 7.59
N GLU A 206 -2.48 -4.73 8.58
CA GLU A 206 -3.56 -5.39 9.33
C GLU A 206 -4.45 -4.36 10.04
N PHE A 207 -3.84 -3.38 10.72
CA PHE A 207 -4.57 -2.30 11.38
C PHE A 207 -5.43 -1.49 10.39
N LEU A 208 -4.85 -1.06 9.28
CA LEU A 208 -5.57 -0.26 8.28
C LEU A 208 -6.69 -1.06 7.59
N GLN A 209 -6.45 -2.34 7.29
CA GLN A 209 -7.47 -3.23 6.69
C GLN A 209 -8.68 -3.40 7.61
N ILE A 210 -8.47 -3.54 8.93
CA ILE A 210 -9.59 -3.64 9.89
C ILE A 210 -10.46 -2.37 9.84
N ILE A 211 -9.84 -1.20 9.77
CA ILE A 211 -10.54 0.08 9.71
C ILE A 211 -11.24 0.26 8.37
N GLU A 212 -10.58 -0.09 7.28
CA GLU A 212 -11.11 -0.02 5.93
C GLU A 212 -12.35 -0.91 5.76
N LYS A 213 -12.31 -2.17 6.20
CA LYS A 213 -13.47 -3.09 6.16
C LYS A 213 -14.66 -2.58 6.97
N LYS A 214 -14.40 -1.84 8.05
CA LYS A 214 -15.46 -1.21 8.85
C LYS A 214 -16.10 -0.02 8.13
N LEU A 215 -15.32 0.74 7.36
CA LEU A 215 -15.78 1.95 6.68
C LEU A 215 -16.36 1.68 5.29
N ILE A 216 -15.88 0.64 4.62
CA ILE A 216 -16.30 0.23 3.27
C ILE A 216 -16.70 -1.27 3.34
N PRO A 217 -17.89 -1.60 3.87
CA PRO A 217 -18.36 -2.99 3.97
C PRO A 217 -18.39 -3.72 2.62
N GLU A 218 -18.56 -2.97 1.54
CA GLU A 218 -18.54 -3.47 0.16
C GLU A 218 -17.22 -4.17 -0.19
N LYS A 219 -16.11 -3.89 0.51
CA LYS A 219 -14.84 -4.63 0.33
C LYS A 219 -14.98 -6.09 0.70
N GLU A 220 -15.64 -6.39 1.81
CA GLU A 220 -15.83 -7.77 2.26
C GLU A 220 -16.72 -8.55 1.27
N GLN A 221 -17.70 -7.86 0.68
CA GLN A 221 -18.56 -8.40 -0.35
C GLN A 221 -17.80 -8.64 -1.67
N ALA A 222 -16.96 -7.71 -2.09
CA ALA A 222 -16.08 -7.87 -3.25
C ALA A 222 -15.10 -9.04 -3.07
N GLU A 223 -14.44 -9.15 -1.90
CA GLU A 223 -13.56 -10.27 -1.56
C GLU A 223 -14.31 -11.61 -1.59
N LYS A 224 -15.50 -11.67 -1.00
CA LYS A 224 -16.36 -12.85 -1.02
C LYS A 224 -16.73 -13.26 -2.45
N LEU A 225 -17.10 -12.29 -3.28
CA LEU A 225 -17.45 -12.54 -4.68
C LEU A 225 -16.26 -13.09 -5.47
N ILE A 226 -15.08 -12.47 -5.34
CA ILE A 226 -13.85 -12.93 -5.98
C ILE A 226 -13.55 -14.36 -5.56
N ASN A 227 -13.58 -14.67 -4.26
CA ASN A 227 -13.33 -16.01 -3.77
C ASN A 227 -14.33 -17.02 -4.33
N ASN A 228 -15.63 -16.69 -4.40
CA ASN A 228 -16.64 -17.55 -5.01
C ASN A 228 -16.38 -17.84 -6.50
N PHE A 229 -15.87 -16.85 -7.24
CA PHE A 229 -15.52 -17.00 -8.67
C PHE A 229 -14.29 -17.89 -8.91
N TYR A 230 -13.28 -17.82 -8.03
CA TYR A 230 -12.01 -18.54 -8.20
C TYR A 230 -11.85 -19.84 -7.38
N SER A 231 -12.84 -20.21 -6.55
CA SER A 231 -12.78 -21.44 -5.73
C SER A 231 -13.23 -22.73 -6.46
N LYS A 232 -13.13 -22.80 -7.79
CA LYS A 232 -13.44 -23.98 -8.61
C LYS A 232 -12.21 -24.46 -9.36
#